data_AF-A0A1G3PR88-F1
#
_entry.id   AF-A0A1G3PR88-F1
#
_cell.length_a   1.000
_cell.length_b   1.000
_cell.length_c   1.000
_cell.angle_alpha   90.00
_cell.angle_beta   90.00
_cell.angle_gamma   90.00
#
_symmetry.space_group_name_H-M   'P 1'
#
loop_
_entity.id
_entity.type
_entity.pdbx_description
1 polymer ?
#
loop_
_entity_poly.entity_id
_entity_poly.type
_entity_poly.pdbx_seq_one_letter_code
_entity_poly.pdbx_strand_id
1 'polypeptide(L)'
;MENKNARPPLIETILRWINPYELFFDLAIGLTAAIIYRAAAPVTGFILLDTGPLFAFAAMAISEFFIMMFFGQVFRRHDRVITEKSRGFDLFTLLLVFFTVGGVIFIMPAMLSFILESIPDFPQGIGFTLVPVSGAVIIIGVCFGFTRDLFGKIRIFLALPLSLTGLMGAASVIYIGFTYGWLNAGLYALLPVGAIVLYWIMKGRAERLKDVPIRTRKAARILGSILLPVAAALSMMVWQELMIVRVALIAHEGSTVAPWNLFVFLLMSGLIPIRILAAIAPPFRPVNFGIAVIAFYFYFTSILSAAERYLPLITK
;
A
#
# COMPACT_ATOMS: atom_id res chain seq x y z
N MET A 1 -0.96 40.96 -32.04
CA MET A 1 -1.42 41.33 -30.68
C MET A 1 -2.15 40.13 -30.10
N GLU A 2 -1.49 39.32 -29.27
CA GLU A 2 -2.13 38.21 -28.56
C GLU A 2 -3.14 38.77 -27.55
N ASN A 3 -4.38 38.31 -27.64
CA ASN A 3 -5.47 38.71 -26.77
C ASN A 3 -5.24 38.12 -25.36
N LYS A 4 -4.46 38.83 -24.53
CA LYS A 4 -4.10 38.46 -23.15
C LYS A 4 -5.27 38.47 -22.15
N ASN A 5 -6.50 38.75 -22.59
CA ASN A 5 -7.68 38.94 -21.73
C ASN A 5 -8.76 37.85 -21.86
N ALA A 6 -8.45 36.70 -22.46
CA ALA A 6 -9.34 35.56 -22.36
C ALA A 6 -9.33 35.07 -20.90
N ARG A 7 -10.44 35.28 -20.17
CA ARG A 7 -10.62 34.68 -18.83
C ARG A 7 -10.34 33.18 -18.96
N PRO A 8 -9.47 32.60 -18.11
CA PRO A 8 -9.19 31.18 -18.19
C PRO A 8 -10.52 30.42 -18.02
N PRO A 9 -10.77 29.39 -18.83
CA PRO A 9 -11.99 28.60 -18.73
C PRO A 9 -12.20 28.13 -17.28
N LEU A 10 -13.45 28.05 -16.83
CA LEU A 10 -13.82 27.73 -15.45
C LEU A 10 -13.10 26.46 -14.93
N ILE A 11 -12.86 25.50 -15.82
CA ILE A 11 -12.09 24.28 -15.56
C ILE A 11 -10.64 24.57 -15.14
N GLU A 12 -9.93 25.48 -15.83
CA GLU A 12 -8.57 25.88 -15.44
C GLU A 12 -8.54 26.60 -14.10
N THR A 13 -9.57 27.38 -13.80
CA THR A 13 -9.71 28.02 -12.49
C THR A 13 -9.86 26.97 -11.40
N ILE A 14 -10.72 25.97 -11.58
CA ILE A 14 -10.90 24.86 -10.62
C ILE A 14 -9.62 24.03 -10.47
N LEU A 15 -8.93 23.71 -11.57
CA LEU A 15 -7.68 22.93 -11.55
C LEU A 15 -6.51 23.66 -10.86
N ARG A 16 -6.60 24.98 -10.66
CA ARG A 16 -5.65 25.72 -9.80
C ARG A 16 -5.86 25.45 -8.31
N TRP A 17 -7.05 25.07 -7.90
CA TRP A 17 -7.39 24.80 -6.50
C TRP A 17 -7.41 23.31 -6.18
N ILE A 18 -7.39 22.43 -7.19
CA ILE A 18 -7.56 20.99 -7.03
C ILE A 18 -6.41 20.22 -7.69
N ASN A 19 -5.82 19.29 -6.95
CA ASN A 19 -4.97 18.23 -7.45
C ASN A 19 -5.87 17.02 -7.82
N PRO A 20 -6.09 16.74 -9.12
CA PRO A 20 -7.02 15.69 -9.53
C PRO A 20 -6.57 14.30 -9.07
N TYR A 21 -5.26 14.06 -8.93
CA TYR A 21 -4.75 12.76 -8.53
C TYR A 21 -5.09 12.41 -7.08
N GLU A 22 -4.93 13.37 -6.16
CA GLU A 22 -5.35 13.23 -4.77
C GLU A 22 -6.87 13.13 -4.68
N LEU A 23 -7.58 13.96 -5.46
CA LEU A 23 -9.05 13.90 -5.50
C LEU A 23 -9.55 12.51 -5.89
N PHE A 24 -9.00 11.89 -6.95
CA PHE A 24 -9.42 10.54 -7.36
C PHE A 24 -9.09 9.48 -6.30
N PHE A 25 -7.95 9.62 -5.62
CA PHE A 25 -7.58 8.73 -4.52
C PHE A 25 -8.57 8.86 -3.35
N ASP A 26 -8.83 10.08 -2.87
CA ASP A 26 -9.71 10.34 -1.73
C ASP A 26 -11.16 9.98 -2.04
N LEU A 27 -11.62 10.26 -3.26
CA LEU A 27 -12.98 9.94 -3.71
C LEU A 27 -13.15 8.43 -3.88
N ALA A 28 -12.14 7.72 -4.40
CA ALA A 28 -12.16 6.26 -4.46
C ALA A 28 -12.20 5.65 -3.05
N ILE A 29 -11.39 6.15 -2.10
CA ILE A 29 -11.42 5.70 -0.71
C ILE A 29 -12.78 5.98 -0.07
N GLY A 30 -13.31 7.20 -0.21
CA GLY A 30 -14.57 7.60 0.40
C GLY A 30 -15.76 6.82 -0.16
N LEU A 31 -15.85 6.71 -1.49
CA LEU A 31 -16.90 5.97 -2.17
C LEU A 31 -16.86 4.50 -1.79
N THR A 32 -15.67 3.90 -1.80
CA THR A 32 -15.56 2.49 -1.54
C THR A 32 -15.75 2.18 -0.04
N ALA A 33 -15.35 3.08 0.88
CA ALA A 33 -15.73 2.97 2.29
C ALA A 33 -17.26 3.05 2.51
N ALA A 34 -17.96 3.90 1.75
CA ALA A 34 -19.42 3.97 1.81
C ALA A 34 -20.07 2.67 1.28
N ILE A 35 -19.63 2.19 0.11
CA ILE A 35 -20.21 1.01 -0.53
C ILE A 35 -19.86 -0.25 0.26
N ILE A 36 -18.57 -0.50 0.53
CA ILE A 36 -18.13 -1.74 1.16
C ILE A 36 -18.46 -1.71 2.64
N TYR A 37 -17.95 -0.77 3.44
CA TYR A 37 -18.07 -0.88 4.89
C TYR A 37 -19.45 -0.48 5.44
N ARG A 38 -20.18 0.44 4.79
CA ARG A 38 -21.52 0.83 5.26
C ARG A 38 -22.66 0.07 4.60
N ALA A 39 -22.57 -0.24 3.31
CA ALA A 39 -23.67 -0.89 2.59
C ALA A 39 -23.52 -2.41 2.48
N ALA A 40 -22.35 -2.91 2.05
CA ALA A 40 -22.17 -4.34 1.76
C ALA A 40 -21.76 -5.16 2.99
N ALA A 41 -20.73 -4.73 3.73
CA ALA A 41 -20.14 -5.45 4.84
C ALA A 41 -21.16 -5.85 5.93
N PRO A 42 -22.16 -5.05 6.32
CA PRO A 42 -23.17 -5.50 7.28
C PRO A 42 -24.00 -6.71 6.81
N VAL A 43 -24.00 -7.00 5.50
CA VAL A 43 -24.80 -8.06 4.87
C VAL A 43 -23.91 -9.23 4.43
N THR A 44 -22.76 -8.96 3.82
CA THR A 44 -21.96 -9.96 3.09
C THR A 44 -20.77 -10.51 3.84
N GLY A 45 -20.43 -10.00 5.03
CA GLY A 45 -19.17 -10.36 5.64
C GLY A 45 -17.96 -9.64 5.03
N PHE A 46 -16.78 -9.92 5.57
CA PHE A 46 -15.51 -9.40 5.05
C PHE A 46 -15.12 -10.22 3.82
N ILE A 47 -14.78 -9.52 2.74
CA ILE A 47 -14.38 -10.10 1.44
C ILE A 47 -13.27 -11.15 1.62
N LEU A 48 -12.32 -10.92 2.53
CA LEU A 48 -11.16 -11.79 2.73
C LEU A 48 -11.44 -13.02 3.60
N LEU A 49 -12.51 -13.02 4.39
CA LEU A 49 -12.87 -14.18 5.21
C LEU A 49 -13.52 -15.29 4.36
N ASP A 50 -14.30 -14.92 3.34
CA ASP A 50 -15.09 -15.88 2.56
C ASP A 50 -14.42 -16.39 1.27
N THR A 51 -13.28 -15.82 0.89
CA THR A 51 -12.64 -16.05 -0.43
C THR A 51 -11.51 -17.09 -0.43
N GLY A 52 -11.19 -17.63 0.75
CA GLY A 52 -10.19 -18.69 0.94
C GLY A 52 -8.73 -18.22 0.87
N PRO A 53 -7.76 -19.09 1.25
CA PRO A 53 -6.37 -18.68 1.44
C PRO A 53 -5.72 -18.11 0.18
N LEU A 54 -5.87 -18.78 -0.97
CA LEU A 54 -5.23 -18.37 -2.23
C LEU A 54 -5.64 -16.96 -2.66
N PHE A 55 -6.93 -16.63 -2.51
CA PHE A 55 -7.41 -15.29 -2.80
C PHE A 55 -6.78 -14.27 -1.86
N ALA A 56 -6.69 -14.57 -0.56
CA ALA A 56 -6.08 -13.67 0.42
C ALA A 56 -4.59 -13.42 0.12
N PHE A 57 -3.83 -14.45 -0.30
CA PHE A 57 -2.45 -14.29 -0.81
C PHE A 57 -2.39 -13.37 -2.04
N ALA A 58 -3.25 -13.61 -3.03
CA ALA A 58 -3.30 -12.80 -4.25
C ALA A 58 -3.69 -11.35 -3.96
N ALA A 59 -4.68 -11.14 -3.10
CA ALA A 59 -5.16 -9.83 -2.67
C ALA A 59 -4.06 -9.07 -1.91
N MET A 60 -3.31 -9.75 -1.03
CA MET A 60 -2.13 -9.18 -0.39
C MET A 60 -1.10 -8.73 -1.44
N ALA A 61 -0.63 -9.66 -2.30
CA ALA A 61 0.40 -9.36 -3.28
C ALA A 61 0.00 -8.22 -4.24
N ILE A 62 -1.24 -8.25 -4.75
CA ILE A 62 -1.76 -7.18 -5.60
C ILE A 62 -1.79 -5.85 -4.83
N SER A 63 -2.16 -5.89 -3.55
CA SER A 63 -2.25 -4.68 -2.72
C SER A 63 -0.89 -4.05 -2.45
N GLU A 64 0.09 -4.85 -2.04
CA GLU A 64 1.46 -4.39 -1.79
C GLU A 64 2.07 -3.80 -3.06
N PHE A 65 1.86 -4.45 -4.21
CA PHE A 65 2.35 -3.97 -5.50
C PHE A 65 1.81 -2.58 -5.84
N PHE A 66 0.48 -2.38 -5.80
CA PHE A 66 -0.13 -1.10 -6.14
C PHE A 66 0.15 -0.01 -5.11
N ILE A 67 0.21 -0.37 -3.82
CA ILE A 67 0.59 0.56 -2.75
C ILE A 67 2.03 1.05 -2.98
N MET A 68 2.98 0.16 -3.28
CA MET A 68 4.37 0.54 -3.58
C MET A 68 4.49 1.36 -4.86
N MET A 69 3.72 1.03 -5.90
CA MET A 69 3.68 1.84 -7.12
C MET A 69 3.16 3.26 -6.87
N PHE A 70 2.05 3.38 -6.13
CA PHE A 70 1.46 4.66 -5.75
C PHE A 70 2.41 5.48 -4.90
N PHE A 71 3.06 4.81 -3.94
CA PHE A 71 4.08 5.40 -3.08
C PHE A 71 5.24 5.99 -3.89
N GLY A 72 5.70 5.27 -4.92
CA GLY A 72 6.70 5.76 -5.87
C GLY A 72 6.31 7.03 -6.61
N GLN A 73 5.05 7.14 -7.01
CA GLN A 73 4.55 8.35 -7.64
C GLN A 73 4.46 9.54 -6.69
N VAL A 74 3.98 9.31 -5.46
CA VAL A 74 3.87 10.35 -4.42
C VAL A 74 5.25 10.88 -4.06
N PHE A 75 6.21 9.99 -3.78
CA PHE A 75 7.58 10.38 -3.43
C PHE A 75 8.28 11.15 -4.56
N ARG A 76 8.06 10.77 -5.82
CA ARG A 76 8.60 11.51 -6.97
C ARG A 76 8.11 12.95 -7.06
N ARG A 77 6.88 13.22 -6.64
CA ARG A 77 6.35 14.59 -6.61
C ARG A 77 7.00 15.42 -5.51
N HIS A 78 7.19 14.81 -4.35
CA HIS A 78 7.94 15.41 -3.24
C HIS A 78 9.38 15.77 -3.64
N ASP A 79 10.05 14.93 -4.44
CA ASP A 79 11.43 15.20 -4.85
C ASP A 79 11.56 16.29 -5.92
N ARG A 80 10.60 16.39 -6.84
CA ARG A 80 10.70 17.28 -8.02
C ARG A 80 10.29 18.73 -7.79
N VAL A 81 9.44 19.01 -6.81
CA VAL A 81 8.77 20.32 -6.70
C VAL A 81 9.37 21.21 -5.61
N ILE A 82 10.08 20.65 -4.63
CA ILE A 82 10.55 21.41 -3.47
C ILE A 82 12.05 21.67 -3.64
N THR A 83 12.39 22.80 -4.24
CA THR A 83 13.77 23.27 -4.46
C THR A 83 14.47 23.75 -3.16
N GLU A 84 13.72 24.03 -2.10
CA GLU A 84 14.24 24.39 -0.77
C GLU A 84 13.52 23.57 0.31
N LYS A 85 14.00 22.35 0.55
CA LYS A 85 13.45 21.50 1.62
C LYS A 85 14.09 21.88 2.96
N SER A 86 13.26 22.15 3.97
CA SER A 86 13.74 22.16 5.34
C SER A 86 14.14 20.74 5.74
N ARG A 87 15.27 20.60 6.46
CA ARG A 87 15.76 19.29 6.93
C ARG A 87 14.70 18.52 7.73
N GLY A 88 13.83 19.23 8.45
CA GLY A 88 12.71 18.65 9.19
C GLY A 88 11.65 18.02 8.29
N PHE A 89 11.33 18.63 7.15
CA PHE A 89 10.35 18.09 6.20
C PHE A 89 10.85 16.82 5.50
N ASP A 90 12.14 16.77 5.16
CA ASP A 90 12.77 15.57 4.61
C ASP A 90 12.75 14.42 5.62
N LEU A 91 13.14 14.69 6.88
CA LEU A 91 13.10 13.68 7.93
C LEU A 91 11.68 13.16 8.18
N PHE A 92 10.69 14.06 8.21
CA PHE A 92 9.28 13.70 8.35
C PHE A 92 8.81 12.79 7.21
N THR A 93 9.13 13.15 5.97
CA THR A 93 8.80 12.34 4.78
C THR A 93 9.45 10.95 4.87
N LEU A 94 10.72 10.87 5.23
CA LEU A 94 11.45 9.61 5.40
C LEU A 94 10.85 8.74 6.52
N LEU A 95 10.38 9.34 7.60
CA LEU A 95 9.71 8.63 8.68
C LEU A 95 8.37 8.04 8.21
N LEU A 96 7.58 8.79 7.44
CA LEU A 96 6.34 8.26 6.84
C LEU A 96 6.61 7.12 5.87
N VAL A 97 7.69 7.22 5.07
CA VAL A 97 8.16 6.13 4.20
C VAL A 97 8.50 4.89 5.01
N PHE A 98 9.26 5.06 6.09
CA PHE A 98 9.68 3.96 6.95
C PHE A 98 8.48 3.20 7.53
N PHE A 99 7.52 3.92 8.13
CA PHE A 99 6.31 3.28 8.66
C PHE A 99 5.45 2.65 7.58
N THR A 100 5.36 3.26 6.39
CA THR A 100 4.61 2.68 5.27
C THR A 100 5.24 1.36 4.82
N VAL A 101 6.53 1.37 4.44
CA VAL A 101 7.23 0.18 3.96
C VAL A 101 7.30 -0.89 5.05
N GLY A 102 7.59 -0.49 6.29
CA GLY A 102 7.61 -1.39 7.45
C GLY A 102 6.25 -2.04 7.72
N GLY A 103 5.18 -1.26 7.63
CA GLY A 103 3.82 -1.79 7.72
C GLY A 103 3.52 -2.80 6.61
N VAL A 104 3.94 -2.52 5.37
CA VAL A 104 3.65 -3.38 4.22
C VAL A 104 4.37 -4.70 4.39
N ILE A 105 5.64 -4.67 4.78
CA ILE A 105 6.45 -5.88 4.81
C ILE A 105 6.24 -6.76 6.05
N PHE A 106 5.92 -6.16 7.19
CA PHE A 106 5.78 -6.91 8.43
C PHE A 106 4.33 -7.08 8.83
N ILE A 107 3.59 -5.98 8.89
CA ILE A 107 2.27 -5.99 9.52
C ILE A 107 1.27 -6.69 8.60
N MET A 108 1.21 -6.36 7.32
CA MET A 108 0.27 -7.00 6.40
C MET A 108 0.48 -8.53 6.29
N PRO A 109 1.70 -9.05 6.04
CA PRO A 109 1.97 -10.49 6.05
C PRO A 109 1.70 -11.16 7.39
N ALA A 110 2.07 -10.53 8.51
CA ALA A 110 1.78 -11.08 9.83
C ALA A 110 0.27 -11.18 10.08
N MET A 111 -0.50 -10.13 9.74
CA MET A 111 -1.96 -10.15 9.89
C MET A 111 -2.60 -11.24 9.03
N LEU A 112 -2.15 -11.40 7.78
CA LEU A 112 -2.63 -12.47 6.94
C LEU A 112 -2.26 -13.84 7.52
N SER A 113 -1.04 -14.03 8.01
CA SER A 113 -0.60 -15.27 8.68
C SER A 113 -1.52 -15.62 9.85
N PHE A 114 -1.81 -14.66 10.74
CA PHE A 114 -2.70 -14.88 11.88
C PHE A 114 -4.12 -15.23 11.46
N ILE A 115 -4.63 -14.61 10.40
CA ILE A 115 -5.97 -14.93 9.87
C ILE A 115 -5.97 -16.35 9.28
N LEU A 116 -4.97 -16.71 8.49
CA LEU A 116 -4.88 -18.04 7.88
C LEU A 116 -4.70 -19.15 8.92
N GLU A 117 -3.90 -18.92 9.96
CA GLU A 117 -3.71 -19.86 11.06
C GLU A 117 -4.96 -20.06 11.93
N SER A 118 -5.94 -19.14 11.85
CA SER A 118 -7.24 -19.33 12.49
C SER A 118 -8.18 -20.26 11.72
N ILE A 119 -7.85 -20.60 10.46
CA ILE A 119 -8.64 -21.53 9.64
C ILE A 119 -8.30 -22.97 10.05
N PRO A 120 -9.29 -23.81 10.41
CA PRO A 120 -9.07 -25.21 10.72
C PRO A 120 -8.30 -25.92 9.59
N ASP A 121 -7.38 -26.81 9.97
CA ASP A 121 -6.55 -27.61 9.06
C ASP A 121 -5.60 -26.81 8.15
N PHE A 122 -5.44 -25.49 8.35
CA PHE A 122 -4.45 -24.72 7.60
C PHE A 122 -3.03 -25.15 8.03
N PRO A 123 -2.12 -25.48 7.08
CA PRO A 123 -0.82 -26.01 7.45
C PRO A 123 0.01 -25.02 8.28
N GLN A 124 0.34 -25.44 9.50
CA GLN A 124 1.18 -24.65 10.39
C GLN A 124 2.56 -24.41 9.77
N GLY A 125 3.04 -23.18 9.88
CA GLY A 125 4.33 -22.78 9.33
C GLY A 125 4.28 -22.23 7.90
N ILE A 126 3.14 -22.23 7.19
CA ILE A 126 3.06 -21.48 5.92
C ILE A 126 3.24 -19.97 6.17
N GLY A 127 2.89 -19.47 7.36
CA GLY A 127 2.98 -18.07 7.74
C GLY A 127 4.31 -17.39 7.44
N PHE A 128 5.45 -18.04 7.71
CA PHE A 128 6.76 -17.43 7.46
C PHE A 128 7.12 -17.35 5.96
N THR A 129 6.43 -18.13 5.11
CA THR A 129 6.59 -18.06 3.64
C THR A 129 5.90 -16.84 3.02
N LEU A 130 5.02 -16.16 3.77
CA LEU A 130 4.40 -14.90 3.34
C LEU A 130 5.43 -13.76 3.26
N VAL A 131 6.41 -13.72 4.17
CA VAL A 131 7.36 -12.61 4.25
C VAL A 131 8.24 -12.49 3.00
N PRO A 132 8.82 -13.58 2.45
CA PRO A 132 9.55 -13.48 1.18
C PRO A 132 8.68 -13.13 -0.02
N VAL A 133 7.43 -13.60 -0.06
CA VAL A 133 6.46 -13.22 -1.11
C VAL A 133 6.21 -11.72 -1.05
N SER A 134 5.89 -11.21 0.14
CA SER A 134 5.65 -9.80 0.38
C SER A 134 6.86 -8.94 0.02
N GLY A 135 8.04 -9.30 0.52
CA GLY A 135 9.26 -8.59 0.19
C GLY A 135 9.58 -8.59 -1.31
N ALA A 136 9.36 -9.71 -2.01
CA ALA A 136 9.52 -9.80 -3.46
C ALA A 136 8.56 -8.87 -4.21
N VAL A 137 7.29 -8.87 -3.84
CA VAL A 137 6.25 -8.01 -4.41
C VAL A 137 6.54 -6.54 -4.17
N ILE A 138 6.97 -6.17 -2.95
CA ILE A 138 7.40 -4.82 -2.61
C ILE A 138 8.56 -4.38 -3.50
N ILE A 139 9.58 -5.22 -3.66
CA ILE A 139 10.73 -4.94 -4.53
C ILE A 139 10.27 -4.69 -5.97
N ILE A 140 9.39 -5.54 -6.49
CA ILE A 140 8.81 -5.41 -7.83
C ILE A 140 8.04 -4.08 -7.94
N GLY A 141 7.11 -3.82 -7.02
CA GLY A 141 6.31 -2.59 -6.98
C GLY A 141 7.18 -1.34 -6.90
N VAL A 142 8.26 -1.35 -6.13
CA VAL A 142 9.22 -0.24 -6.04
C VAL A 142 9.96 -0.05 -7.38
N CYS A 143 10.36 -1.14 -8.03
CA CYS A 143 11.02 -1.08 -9.34
C CYS A 143 10.13 -0.47 -10.45
N PHE A 144 8.80 -0.64 -10.35
CA PHE A 144 7.83 -0.02 -11.27
C PHE A 144 7.38 1.39 -10.85
N GLY A 145 7.27 1.65 -9.55
CA GLY A 145 6.79 2.91 -8.99
C GLY A 145 7.83 4.03 -8.99
N PHE A 146 9.09 3.69 -8.76
CA PHE A 146 10.16 4.66 -8.56
C PHE A 146 10.98 4.87 -9.82
N THR A 147 11.31 6.14 -10.09
CA THR A 147 12.23 6.48 -11.17
C THR A 147 13.67 6.19 -10.74
N ARG A 148 14.54 5.95 -11.73
CA ARG A 148 15.92 5.51 -11.52
C ARG A 148 16.75 6.46 -10.66
N ASP A 149 16.53 7.76 -10.83
CA ASP A 149 17.12 8.85 -10.06
C ASP A 149 16.75 8.81 -8.56
N LEU A 150 15.56 8.29 -8.22
CA LEU A 150 15.08 8.20 -6.85
C LEU A 150 15.48 6.88 -6.17
N PHE A 151 15.87 5.88 -6.96
CA PHE A 151 16.22 4.56 -6.46
C PHE A 151 17.38 4.60 -5.46
N GLY A 152 18.34 5.51 -5.66
CA GLY A 152 19.45 5.72 -4.73
C GLY A 152 19.01 6.18 -3.34
N LYS A 153 18.02 7.07 -3.26
CA LYS A 153 17.49 7.59 -1.98
C LYS A 153 16.69 6.54 -1.21
N ILE A 154 16.13 5.56 -1.92
CA ILE A 154 15.16 4.60 -1.36
C ILE A 154 15.76 3.23 -1.13
N ARG A 155 16.96 3.00 -1.67
CA ARG A 155 17.73 1.79 -1.43
C ARG A 155 17.86 1.44 0.06
N ILE A 156 17.93 2.43 0.95
CA ILE A 156 18.01 2.20 2.39
C ILE A 156 16.72 1.55 2.93
N PHE A 157 15.55 1.96 2.43
CA PHE A 157 14.26 1.37 2.80
C PHE A 157 14.03 0.01 2.16
N LEU A 158 14.67 -0.26 1.02
CA LEU A 158 14.66 -1.57 0.36
C LEU A 158 15.63 -2.58 0.98
N ALA A 159 16.63 -2.13 1.74
CA ALA A 159 17.65 -3.02 2.31
C ALA A 159 17.02 -4.07 3.22
N LEU A 160 16.03 -3.67 4.03
CA LEU A 160 15.32 -4.58 4.92
C LEU A 160 14.44 -5.59 4.14
N PRO A 161 13.57 -5.17 3.20
CA PRO A 161 12.89 -6.08 2.28
C PRO A 161 13.79 -7.07 1.56
N LEU A 162 14.90 -6.61 1.01
CA LEU A 162 15.85 -7.48 0.30
C LEU A 162 16.47 -8.52 1.22
N SER A 163 16.91 -8.09 2.41
CA SER A 163 17.56 -8.97 3.38
C SER A 163 16.62 -10.05 3.89
N LEU A 164 15.38 -9.68 4.22
CA LEU A 164 14.35 -10.62 4.68
C LEU A 164 13.91 -11.56 3.57
N THR A 165 13.68 -11.04 2.36
CA THR A 165 13.32 -11.86 1.19
C THR A 165 14.41 -12.89 0.89
N GLY A 166 15.68 -12.51 0.99
CA GLY A 166 16.80 -13.44 0.81
C GLY A 166 16.88 -14.50 1.90
N LEU A 167 16.96 -14.06 3.17
CA LEU A 167 17.14 -14.95 4.33
C LEU A 167 15.95 -15.91 4.51
N MET A 168 14.75 -15.35 4.62
CA MET A 168 13.54 -16.13 4.82
C MET A 168 13.12 -16.85 3.53
N GLY A 169 13.48 -16.34 2.35
CA GLY A 169 13.25 -17.02 1.09
C GLY A 169 14.00 -18.34 1.01
N ALA A 170 15.29 -18.34 1.36
CA ALA A 170 16.09 -19.57 1.42
C ALA A 170 15.49 -20.59 2.41
N ALA A 171 15.14 -20.15 3.63
CA ALA A 171 14.51 -21.00 4.62
C ALA A 171 13.15 -21.56 4.14
N SER A 172 12.33 -20.74 3.47
CA SER A 172 11.03 -21.14 2.91
C SER A 172 11.17 -22.15 1.79
N VAL A 173 12.17 -22.01 0.90
CA VAL A 173 12.45 -22.98 -0.16
C VAL A 173 12.80 -24.34 0.44
N ILE A 174 13.65 -24.37 1.47
CA ILE A 174 14.02 -25.61 2.16
C ILE A 174 12.79 -26.26 2.79
N TYR A 175 11.99 -25.49 3.54
CA TYR A 175 10.77 -25.99 4.16
C TYR A 175 9.75 -26.53 3.16
N ILE A 176 9.49 -25.78 2.08
CA ILE A 176 8.57 -26.22 1.01
C ILE A 176 9.12 -27.47 0.32
N GLY A 177 10.44 -27.57 0.14
CA GLY A 177 11.09 -28.74 -0.45
C GLY A 177 10.85 -30.02 0.34
N PHE A 178 10.99 -29.94 1.67
CA PHE A 178 10.73 -31.07 2.57
C PHE A 178 9.24 -31.38 2.77
N THR A 179 8.37 -30.36 2.74
CA THR A 179 6.95 -30.51 3.08
C THR A 179 6.08 -30.82 1.86
N TYR A 180 6.34 -30.16 0.73
CA TYR A 180 5.51 -30.20 -0.48
C TYR A 180 6.27 -30.66 -1.73
N GLY A 181 7.56 -30.99 -1.59
CA GLY A 181 8.41 -31.48 -2.68
C GLY A 181 9.21 -30.39 -3.39
N TRP A 182 10.36 -30.79 -3.93
CA TRP A 182 11.34 -29.89 -4.53
C TRP A 182 10.88 -29.16 -5.79
N LEU A 183 9.91 -29.71 -6.54
CA LEU A 183 9.32 -29.00 -7.68
C LEU A 183 8.58 -27.74 -7.21
N ASN A 184 7.75 -27.85 -6.18
CA ASN A 184 7.01 -26.73 -5.59
C ASN A 184 7.97 -25.71 -4.97
N ALA A 185 9.03 -26.19 -4.31
CA ALA A 185 10.09 -25.33 -3.79
C ALA A 185 10.79 -24.53 -4.90
N GLY A 186 11.08 -25.18 -6.04
CA GLY A 186 11.65 -24.53 -7.22
C GLY A 186 10.73 -23.47 -7.81
N LEU A 187 9.43 -23.78 -7.96
CA LEU A 187 8.44 -22.81 -8.43
C LEU A 187 8.30 -21.62 -7.49
N TYR A 188 8.28 -21.87 -6.18
CA TYR A 188 8.27 -20.82 -5.16
C TYR A 188 9.52 -19.94 -5.24
N ALA A 189 10.71 -20.53 -5.41
CA ALA A 189 11.98 -19.81 -5.46
C ALA A 189 12.07 -18.80 -6.61
N LEU A 190 11.34 -19.01 -7.71
CA LEU A 190 11.32 -18.09 -8.86
C LEU A 190 10.92 -16.67 -8.46
N LEU A 191 10.00 -16.51 -7.52
CA LEU A 191 9.51 -15.21 -7.10
C LEU A 191 10.57 -14.38 -6.33
N PRO A 192 11.13 -14.83 -5.19
CA PRO A 192 12.14 -14.08 -4.46
C PRO A 192 13.44 -13.92 -5.27
N VAL A 193 13.87 -14.94 -6.02
CA VAL A 193 15.05 -14.85 -6.89
C VAL A 193 14.81 -13.83 -8.00
N GLY A 194 13.65 -13.89 -8.67
CA GLY A 194 13.26 -12.95 -9.72
C GLY A 194 13.22 -11.50 -9.22
N ALA A 195 12.67 -11.26 -8.02
CA ALA A 195 12.68 -9.95 -7.38
C ALA A 195 14.10 -9.43 -7.10
N ILE A 196 14.99 -10.28 -6.56
CA ILE A 196 16.38 -9.91 -6.30
C ILE A 196 17.12 -9.59 -7.61
N VAL A 197 16.95 -10.42 -8.64
CA VAL A 197 17.53 -10.19 -9.97
C VAL A 197 17.02 -8.88 -10.57
N LEU A 198 15.71 -8.63 -10.50
CA LEU A 198 15.10 -7.39 -10.98
C LEU A 198 15.68 -6.16 -10.25
N TYR A 199 15.83 -6.24 -8.93
CA TYR A 199 16.47 -5.20 -8.13
C TYR A 199 17.88 -4.89 -8.64
N TRP A 200 18.72 -5.91 -8.87
CA TRP A 200 20.09 -5.72 -9.36
C TRP A 200 20.14 -5.13 -10.78
N ILE A 201 19.26 -5.58 -11.66
CA ILE A 201 19.11 -5.01 -13.02
C ILE A 201 18.74 -3.53 -12.93
N MET A 202 17.78 -3.18 -12.08
CA MET A 202 17.31 -1.80 -11.92
C MET A 202 18.37 -0.92 -11.26
N LYS A 203 19.08 -1.43 -10.26
CA LYS A 203 20.22 -0.76 -9.65
C LYS A 203 21.31 -0.45 -10.69
N GLY A 204 21.73 -1.45 -11.46
CA GLY A 204 22.75 -1.28 -12.49
C GLY A 204 22.31 -0.31 -13.60
N ARG A 205 21.02 -0.32 -13.97
CA ARG A 205 20.45 0.66 -14.92
C ARG A 205 20.39 2.07 -14.34
N ALA A 206 20.10 2.23 -13.04
CA ALA A 206 20.08 3.53 -12.39
C ALA A 206 21.46 4.17 -12.30
N GLU A 207 22.50 3.36 -12.05
CA GLU A 207 23.89 3.82 -12.00
C GLU A 207 24.43 4.22 -13.37
N ARG A 208 24.03 3.52 -14.45
CA ARG A 208 24.53 3.75 -15.82
C ARG A 208 23.85 4.89 -16.59
N LEU A 209 22.64 5.30 -16.22
CA LEU A 209 21.78 6.17 -17.03
C LEU A 209 21.32 7.43 -16.28
N LYS A 210 22.19 7.99 -15.43
CA LYS A 210 21.89 9.21 -14.64
C LYS A 210 21.35 10.38 -15.49
N ASP A 211 21.67 10.42 -16.78
CA ASP A 211 21.41 11.60 -17.63
C ASP A 211 20.42 11.36 -18.79
N VAL A 212 19.74 10.21 -18.86
CA VAL A 212 18.79 9.95 -19.97
C VAL A 212 17.35 10.28 -19.56
N PRO A 213 16.70 11.30 -20.17
CA PRO A 213 15.33 11.66 -19.85
C PRO A 213 14.36 10.53 -20.23
N ILE A 214 13.51 10.15 -19.27
CA ILE A 214 12.51 9.08 -19.44
C ILE A 214 11.40 9.55 -20.40
N ARG A 215 11.41 9.02 -21.62
CA ARG A 215 10.31 9.20 -22.60
C ARG A 215 9.16 8.25 -22.25
N THR A 216 8.20 8.71 -21.44
CA THR A 216 6.94 7.98 -21.21
C THR A 216 5.87 8.43 -22.21
N ARG A 217 5.16 7.47 -22.83
CA ARG A 217 4.07 7.77 -23.77
C ARG A 217 2.96 8.55 -23.05
N LYS A 218 2.44 9.61 -23.67
CA LYS A 218 1.42 10.52 -23.11
C LYS A 218 0.16 9.77 -22.62
N ALA A 219 -0.27 8.73 -23.34
CA ALA A 219 -1.40 7.88 -22.96
C ALA A 219 -1.14 7.09 -21.65
N ALA A 220 0.05 6.51 -21.48
CA ALA A 220 0.44 5.81 -20.26
C ALA A 220 0.48 6.75 -19.04
N ARG A 221 0.80 8.03 -19.26
CA ARG A 221 0.80 9.06 -18.22
C ARG A 221 -0.61 9.42 -17.76
N ILE A 222 -1.57 9.51 -18.68
CA ILE A 222 -2.97 9.84 -18.36
C ILE A 222 -3.64 8.66 -17.67
N LEU A 223 -3.51 7.44 -18.22
CA LEU A 223 -4.07 6.23 -17.62
C LEU A 223 -3.52 6.03 -16.20
N GLY A 224 -2.19 6.18 -16.03
CA GLY A 224 -1.53 6.07 -14.72
C GLY A 224 -1.87 7.20 -13.74
N SER A 225 -2.48 8.30 -14.18
CA SER A 225 -2.89 9.40 -13.29
C SER A 225 -4.28 9.21 -12.67
N ILE A 226 -5.07 8.28 -13.20
CA ILE A 226 -6.42 7.96 -12.70
C ILE A 226 -6.46 6.53 -12.17
N LEU A 227 -6.00 5.55 -12.97
CA LEU A 227 -6.08 4.14 -12.59
C LEU A 227 -5.22 3.81 -11.37
N LEU A 228 -4.03 4.40 -11.26
CA LEU A 228 -3.15 4.09 -10.13
C LEU A 228 -3.70 4.58 -8.78
N PRO A 229 -4.18 5.83 -8.63
CA PRO A 229 -4.92 6.26 -7.45
C PRO A 229 -6.05 5.33 -7.05
N VAL A 230 -6.87 4.93 -8.03
CA VAL A 230 -8.03 4.06 -7.78
C VAL A 230 -7.57 2.66 -7.36
N ALA A 231 -6.61 2.07 -8.07
CA ALA A 231 -6.05 0.77 -7.71
C ALA A 231 -5.43 0.80 -6.31
N ALA A 232 -4.65 1.85 -5.99
CA ALA A 232 -4.05 2.02 -4.67
C ALA A 232 -5.11 2.20 -3.57
N ALA A 233 -6.19 2.95 -3.84
CA ALA A 233 -7.31 3.08 -2.91
C ALA A 233 -7.96 1.71 -2.62
N LEU A 234 -8.24 0.92 -3.65
CA LEU A 234 -8.78 -0.44 -3.50
C LEU A 234 -7.81 -1.38 -2.76
N SER A 235 -6.52 -1.32 -3.09
CA SER A 235 -5.47 -2.08 -2.39
C SER A 235 -5.34 -1.69 -0.92
N MET A 236 -5.43 -0.40 -0.62
CA MET A 236 -5.48 0.05 0.76
C MET A 236 -6.72 -0.49 1.47
N MET A 237 -7.84 -0.69 0.79
CA MET A 237 -9.01 -1.29 1.43
C MET A 237 -8.83 -2.75 1.81
N VAL A 238 -8.27 -3.56 0.91
CA VAL A 238 -7.91 -4.95 1.23
C VAL A 238 -7.01 -4.99 2.46
N TRP A 239 -6.00 -4.13 2.52
CA TRP A 239 -5.16 -4.02 3.70
C TRP A 239 -5.98 -3.74 4.96
N GLN A 240 -6.82 -2.73 4.89
CA GLN A 240 -7.60 -2.27 6.04
C GLN A 240 -8.52 -3.36 6.55
N GLU A 241 -9.13 -4.12 5.64
CA GLU A 241 -9.97 -5.25 5.98
C GLU A 241 -9.21 -6.26 6.84
N LEU A 242 -7.98 -6.64 6.44
CA LEU A 242 -7.11 -7.51 7.25
C LEU A 242 -6.88 -6.94 8.67
N MET A 243 -6.67 -5.63 8.77
CA MET A 243 -6.47 -4.97 10.06
C MET A 243 -7.72 -5.00 10.93
N ILE A 244 -8.91 -4.80 10.35
CA ILE A 244 -10.18 -4.77 11.09
C ILE A 244 -10.52 -6.16 11.57
N VAL A 245 -10.41 -7.16 10.70
CA VAL A 245 -10.59 -8.57 11.05
C VAL A 245 -9.71 -8.91 12.25
N ARG A 246 -8.43 -8.52 12.23
CA ARG A 246 -7.53 -8.76 13.37
C ARG A 246 -7.98 -8.04 14.63
N VAL A 247 -8.29 -6.75 14.55
CA VAL A 247 -8.69 -5.96 15.72
C VAL A 247 -9.97 -6.54 16.35
N ALA A 248 -10.91 -7.00 15.53
CA ALA A 248 -12.13 -7.65 16.01
C ALA A 248 -11.84 -9.01 16.68
N LEU A 249 -10.90 -9.81 16.15
CA LEU A 249 -10.45 -11.06 16.77
C LEU A 249 -9.81 -10.82 18.15
N ILE A 250 -8.93 -9.82 18.28
CA ILE A 250 -8.30 -9.46 19.57
C ILE A 250 -9.35 -8.94 20.57
N ALA A 251 -10.34 -8.19 20.10
CA ALA A 251 -11.41 -7.67 20.94
C ALA A 251 -12.27 -8.80 21.54
N HIS A 252 -12.48 -9.89 20.80
CA HIS A 252 -13.21 -11.05 21.30
C HIS A 252 -12.56 -11.69 22.53
N GLU A 253 -11.24 -11.59 22.70
CA GLU A 253 -10.49 -12.08 23.88
C GLU A 253 -10.71 -11.24 25.16
N GLY A 254 -11.74 -10.39 25.20
CA GLY A 254 -12.22 -9.70 26.40
C GLY A 254 -12.00 -8.19 26.43
N SER A 255 -11.74 -7.55 25.29
CA SER A 255 -11.51 -6.10 25.20
C SER A 255 -12.44 -5.42 24.20
N THR A 256 -12.99 -4.25 24.51
CA THR A 256 -13.73 -3.45 23.51
C THR A 256 -12.79 -2.95 22.42
N VAL A 257 -13.25 -2.80 21.18
CA VAL A 257 -12.51 -2.14 20.10
C VAL A 257 -12.36 -0.65 20.44
N ALA A 258 -11.32 -0.33 21.22
CA ALA A 258 -11.05 1.06 21.58
C ALA A 258 -10.59 1.83 20.33
N PRO A 259 -11.19 2.99 20.00
CA PRO A 259 -10.80 3.79 18.83
C PRO A 259 -9.30 4.13 18.79
N TRP A 260 -8.69 4.29 19.97
CA TRP A 260 -7.24 4.52 20.10
C TRP A 260 -6.40 3.34 19.60
N ASN A 261 -6.79 2.10 19.93
CA ASN A 261 -6.07 0.91 19.47
C ASN A 261 -6.12 0.81 17.95
N LEU A 262 -7.31 1.00 17.36
CA LEU A 262 -7.48 1.03 15.91
C LEU A 262 -6.61 2.12 15.28
N PHE A 263 -6.58 3.32 15.85
CA PHE A 263 -5.73 4.41 15.35
C PHE A 263 -4.24 4.03 15.38
N VAL A 264 -3.73 3.47 16.49
CA VAL A 264 -2.34 3.03 16.62
C VAL A 264 -2.03 1.92 15.60
N PHE A 265 -2.93 0.95 15.41
CA PHE A 265 -2.78 -0.10 14.40
C PHE A 265 -2.72 0.48 12.98
N LEU A 266 -3.60 1.42 12.64
CA LEU A 266 -3.60 2.10 11.33
C LEU A 266 -2.36 2.98 11.14
N LEU A 267 -1.81 3.55 12.21
CA LEU A 267 -0.57 4.32 12.19
C LEU A 267 0.65 3.42 11.95
N MET A 268 0.79 2.38 12.77
CA MET A 268 1.93 1.45 12.70
C MET A 268 1.92 0.63 11.42
N SER A 269 0.74 0.26 10.91
CA SER A 269 0.59 -0.43 9.62
C SER A 269 0.90 0.47 8.41
N GLY A 270 1.17 1.76 8.59
CA GLY A 270 1.51 2.61 7.45
C GLY A 270 0.30 3.14 6.66
N LEU A 271 -0.93 2.76 7.02
CA LEU A 271 -2.16 3.23 6.38
C LEU A 271 -2.45 4.71 6.64
N ILE A 272 -2.16 5.21 7.86
CA ILE A 272 -2.20 6.66 8.14
C ILE A 272 -1.00 7.37 7.49
N PRO A 273 0.24 6.89 7.67
CA PRO A 273 1.41 7.52 7.04
C PRO A 273 1.31 7.74 5.54
N ILE A 274 0.82 6.75 4.77
CA ILE A 274 0.66 6.89 3.33
C ILE A 274 -0.36 7.96 2.95
N ARG A 275 -1.44 8.11 3.73
CA ARG A 275 -2.45 9.15 3.49
C ARG A 275 -1.93 10.53 3.82
N ILE A 276 -1.23 10.67 4.95
CA ILE A 276 -0.57 11.93 5.28
C ILE A 276 0.36 12.31 4.13
N LEU A 277 1.22 11.38 3.71
CA LEU A 277 2.18 11.63 2.62
C LEU A 277 1.50 12.03 1.31
N ALA A 278 0.38 11.40 0.97
CA ALA A 278 -0.42 11.74 -0.20
C ALA A 278 -1.07 13.13 -0.08
N ALA A 279 -1.62 13.47 1.08
CA ALA A 279 -2.27 14.76 1.32
C ALA A 279 -1.29 15.94 1.36
N ILE A 280 -0.03 15.71 1.75
CA ILE A 280 1.02 16.72 1.71
C ILE A 280 1.82 16.70 0.40
N ALA A 281 1.47 15.83 -0.55
CA ALA A 281 2.20 15.69 -1.80
C ALA A 281 2.08 16.95 -2.67
N PRO A 282 3.18 17.47 -3.23
CA PRO A 282 3.09 18.56 -4.18
C PRO A 282 2.32 18.18 -5.45
N PRO A 283 1.54 19.11 -6.04
CA PRO A 283 1.23 20.43 -5.52
C PRO A 283 0.21 20.37 -4.36
N PHE A 284 0.60 20.87 -3.19
CA PHE A 284 -0.32 20.95 -2.05
C PHE A 284 -1.45 21.92 -2.38
N ARG A 285 -2.69 21.47 -2.17
CA ARG A 285 -3.90 22.26 -2.41
C ARG A 285 -4.77 22.22 -1.15
N PRO A 286 -5.13 23.38 -0.57
CA PRO A 286 -5.97 23.41 0.63
C PRO A 286 -7.32 22.69 0.47
N VAL A 287 -7.92 22.74 -0.72
CA VAL A 287 -9.18 22.05 -1.02
C VAL A 287 -9.00 20.53 -0.95
N ASN A 288 -7.94 19.99 -1.55
CA ASN A 288 -7.62 18.57 -1.44
C ASN A 288 -7.38 18.15 0.01
N PHE A 289 -6.67 18.96 0.79
CA PHE A 289 -6.46 18.68 2.20
C PHE A 289 -7.79 18.61 2.97
N GLY A 290 -8.72 19.54 2.73
CA GLY A 290 -10.06 19.50 3.32
C GLY A 290 -10.84 18.25 2.93
N ILE A 291 -10.81 17.87 1.65
CA ILE A 291 -11.43 16.63 1.15
C ILE A 291 -10.77 15.40 1.78
N ALA A 292 -9.45 15.36 1.88
CA ALA A 292 -8.70 14.27 2.48
C ALA A 292 -9.03 14.10 3.97
N VAL A 293 -9.20 15.19 4.72
CA VAL A 293 -9.62 15.15 6.13
C VAL A 293 -11.04 14.59 6.27
N ILE A 294 -11.98 15.07 5.45
CA ILE A 294 -13.37 14.58 5.46
C ILE A 294 -13.41 13.10 5.05
N ALA A 295 -12.70 12.74 3.97
CA ALA A 295 -12.59 11.38 3.49
C ALA A 295 -11.97 10.49 4.56
N PHE A 296 -10.92 10.94 5.26
CA PHE A 296 -10.28 10.23 6.37
C PHE A 296 -11.20 10.04 7.56
N TYR A 297 -11.95 11.07 7.96
CA TYR A 297 -12.92 10.97 9.06
C TYR A 297 -14.07 10.01 8.72
N PHE A 298 -14.67 10.17 7.55
CA PHE A 298 -15.74 9.29 7.07
C PHE A 298 -15.25 7.85 6.97
N TYR A 299 -14.03 7.69 6.48
CA TYR A 299 -13.34 6.42 6.41
C TYR A 299 -13.12 5.78 7.79
N PHE A 300 -12.55 6.52 8.75
CA PHE A 300 -12.24 6.01 10.09
C PHE A 300 -13.51 5.59 10.83
N THR A 301 -14.56 6.40 10.77
CA THR A 301 -15.86 6.10 11.38
C THR A 301 -16.55 4.91 10.72
N SER A 302 -16.44 4.75 9.41
CA SER A 302 -17.00 3.58 8.71
C SER A 302 -16.29 2.29 9.11
N ILE A 303 -14.98 2.35 9.31
CA ILE A 303 -14.20 1.22 9.82
C ILE A 303 -14.60 0.85 11.25
N LEU A 304 -14.68 1.84 12.14
CA LEU A 304 -15.04 1.59 13.53
C LEU A 304 -16.44 0.94 13.61
N SER A 305 -17.39 1.48 12.85
CA SER A 305 -18.74 0.91 12.76
C SER A 305 -18.75 -0.50 12.19
N ALA A 306 -17.90 -0.81 11.20
CA ALA A 306 -17.74 -2.17 10.72
C ALA A 306 -17.20 -3.07 11.85
N ALA A 307 -16.08 -2.72 12.47
CA ALA A 307 -15.47 -3.51 13.55
C ALA A 307 -16.46 -3.86 14.68
N GLU A 308 -17.26 -2.89 15.12
CA GLU A 308 -18.30 -3.08 16.14
C GLU A 308 -19.40 -4.05 15.70
N ARG A 309 -19.86 -3.94 14.45
CA ARG A 309 -20.90 -4.81 13.89
C ARG A 309 -20.43 -6.24 13.64
N TYR A 310 -19.13 -6.45 13.51
CA TYR A 310 -18.53 -7.76 13.25
C TYR A 310 -18.18 -8.55 14.49
N LEU A 311 -17.97 -7.88 15.63
CA LEU A 311 -17.73 -8.56 16.90
C LEU A 311 -18.76 -9.68 17.19
N PRO A 312 -20.09 -9.48 16.96
CA PRO A 312 -21.11 -10.52 17.13
C PRO A 312 -21.06 -11.69 16.11
N LEU A 313 -20.39 -11.52 14.97
CA LEU A 313 -20.28 -12.54 13.91
C LEU A 313 -19.08 -13.47 14.12
N ILE A 314 -18.01 -12.94 14.72
CA ILE A 314 -16.79 -13.69 15.06
C ILE A 314 -16.94 -14.44 16.40
N THR A 315 -17.88 -14.01 17.25
CA THR A 315 -18.19 -14.61 18.57
C THR A 315 -19.09 -15.85 18.51
N LYS A 316 -19.51 -16.29 17.31
CA LYS A 316 -20.35 -17.47 17.08
C LYS A 316 -19.53 -18.63 16.55
#